data_AF-A0A950LVS8-F1
#
_entry.id   AF-A0A950LVS8-F1
#
_cell.length_a   1.000
_cell.length_b   1.000
_cell.length_c   1.000
_cell.angle_alpha   90.00
_cell.angle_beta   90.00
_cell.angle_gamma   90.00
#
_symmetry.space_group_name_H-M   'P 1'
#
loop_
_entity.id
_entity.type
_entity.pdbx_description
1 polymer ?
#
loop_
_entity_poly.entity_id
_entity_poly.type
_entity_poly.pdbx_seq_one_letter_code
_entity_poly.pdbx_strand_id
1 'polypeptide(L)'
;MHKWVNKGQSGVAAADERLLGQSRVLVGIDDTDNLTSPGTGWLAQRLLKELASAGLGEALGVTRHQLLVDPRVPYTSHNSSACLALATPGAPNLDAVEGCAAHFLRQHAAEGSDPGLAVVPTDVAPLDREALSEFGTAVKREIIDQATARTLAPQHGVRLSGHGGTEDGVIGALAAVGLHLHGSDGFFLWMPSIRDLRPGWCSYQHLIHTLPVDDARTLDGDRPRPETTVEVSPWIRPLLLGGHAVLLLERIELTDAPPTWRMAPRDVVKKH
;
A
#
# COMPACT_ATOMS: atom_id res chain seq x y z
N MET A 1 5.62 -21.82 -44.21
CA MET A 1 4.78 -20.60 -44.20
C MET A 1 4.31 -20.37 -42.77
N HIS A 2 5.16 -19.76 -41.95
CA HIS A 2 4.89 -19.54 -40.52
C HIS A 2 3.97 -18.32 -40.36
N LYS A 3 2.74 -18.55 -39.88
CA LYS A 3 1.82 -17.49 -39.49
C LYS A 3 2.29 -16.91 -38.15
N TRP A 4 2.84 -15.72 -38.20
CA TRP A 4 2.96 -14.83 -37.05
C TRP A 4 1.56 -14.42 -36.62
N VAL A 5 1.10 -14.92 -35.47
CA VAL A 5 -0.09 -14.39 -34.82
C VAL A 5 0.34 -13.15 -34.05
N ASN A 6 -0.12 -12.01 -34.57
CA ASN A 6 0.05 -10.69 -34.01
C ASN A 6 -0.74 -10.62 -32.68
N LYS A 7 -0.06 -10.73 -31.52
CA LYS A 7 -0.65 -10.41 -30.21
C LYS A 7 -0.43 -8.92 -29.93
N GLY A 8 -1.14 -8.09 -30.69
CA GLY A 8 -1.47 -6.74 -30.28
C GLY A 8 -2.82 -6.78 -29.57
N GLN A 9 -2.83 -7.09 -28.28
CA GLN A 9 -3.99 -6.87 -27.41
C GLN A 9 -3.51 -6.38 -26.04
N SER A 10 -4.05 -5.22 -25.65
CA SER A 10 -4.04 -4.61 -24.33
C SER A 10 -4.25 -5.64 -23.22
N GLY A 11 -3.18 -6.05 -22.55
CA GLY A 11 -3.25 -7.01 -21.46
C GLY A 11 -3.43 -6.29 -20.13
N VAL A 12 -4.66 -5.90 -19.78
CA VAL A 12 -4.98 -5.69 -18.36
C VAL A 12 -5.06 -7.10 -17.78
N ALA A 13 -4.14 -7.44 -16.87
CA ALA A 13 -4.15 -8.73 -16.18
C ALA A 13 -5.54 -9.00 -15.57
N ALA A 14 -6.00 -10.25 -15.67
CA ALA A 14 -7.24 -10.68 -15.02
C ALA A 14 -7.15 -10.35 -13.50
N ALA A 15 -8.29 -10.14 -12.83
CA ALA A 15 -8.28 -9.68 -11.43
C ALA A 15 -7.40 -10.54 -10.50
N ASP A 16 -7.36 -11.86 -10.71
CA ASP A 16 -6.55 -12.82 -9.95
C ASP A 16 -5.06 -12.88 -10.36
N GLU A 17 -4.71 -12.36 -11.54
CA GLU A 17 -3.30 -12.26 -12.00
C GLU A 17 -2.60 -11.01 -11.45
N ARG A 18 -3.36 -10.07 -10.87
CA ARG A 18 -2.85 -8.85 -10.26
C ARG A 18 -2.19 -9.15 -8.93
N LEU A 19 -1.14 -8.41 -8.58
CA LEU A 19 -0.41 -8.58 -7.32
C LEU A 19 -1.36 -8.60 -6.11
N LEU A 20 -2.26 -7.62 -6.02
CA LEU A 20 -3.21 -7.51 -4.91
C LEU A 20 -4.45 -8.40 -5.05
N GLY A 21 -4.76 -8.93 -6.24
CA GLY A 21 -5.84 -9.90 -6.42
C GLY A 21 -5.61 -11.21 -5.68
N GLN A 22 -4.34 -11.51 -5.38
CA GLN A 22 -3.90 -12.66 -4.60
C GLN A 22 -4.03 -12.42 -3.09
N SER A 23 -4.29 -11.17 -2.66
CA SER A 23 -4.43 -10.84 -1.25
C SER A 23 -5.64 -11.56 -0.65
N ARG A 24 -5.44 -12.09 0.56
CA ARG A 24 -6.47 -12.75 1.36
C ARG A 24 -6.63 -12.12 2.74
N VAL A 25 -5.62 -11.40 3.21
CA VAL A 25 -5.65 -10.67 4.48
C VAL A 25 -5.05 -9.29 4.30
N LEU A 26 -5.71 -8.30 4.90
CA LEU A 26 -5.18 -6.96 5.10
C LEU A 26 -4.91 -6.73 6.59
N VAL A 27 -3.78 -6.09 6.89
CA VAL A 27 -3.40 -5.67 8.24
C VAL A 27 -3.10 -4.17 8.22
N GLY A 28 -3.94 -3.37 8.85
CA GLY A 28 -3.71 -1.94 9.06
C GLY A 28 -2.98 -1.68 10.37
N ILE A 29 -2.02 -0.77 10.36
CA ILE A 29 -1.37 -0.24 11.55
C ILE A 29 -1.24 1.27 11.48
N ASP A 30 -1.25 1.92 12.64
CA ASP A 30 -0.95 3.34 12.79
C ASP A 30 -0.40 3.67 14.18
N ASP A 31 0.18 4.87 14.31
CA ASP A 31 0.69 5.43 15.57
C ASP A 31 1.68 4.52 16.29
N THR A 32 2.69 4.07 15.55
CA THR A 32 3.69 3.12 16.06
C THR A 32 5.06 3.74 16.33
N ASP A 33 5.18 5.04 16.08
CA ASP A 33 6.42 5.81 16.15
C ASP A 33 6.28 7.05 17.03
N ASN A 34 7.41 7.54 17.51
CA ASN A 34 7.55 8.81 18.20
C ASN A 34 8.61 9.68 17.50
N LEU A 35 8.91 10.87 18.05
CA LEU A 35 9.83 11.85 17.45
C LEU A 35 11.27 11.37 17.24
N THR A 36 11.69 10.30 17.91
CA THR A 36 13.08 9.80 17.86
C THR A 36 13.21 8.41 17.24
N SER A 37 12.10 7.71 17.02
CA SER A 37 12.07 6.38 16.40
C SER A 37 11.88 6.44 14.87
N PRO A 38 12.21 5.36 14.13
CA PRO A 38 11.78 5.22 12.74
C PRO A 38 10.26 5.26 12.60
N GLY A 39 9.75 5.92 11.56
CA GLY A 39 8.32 6.10 11.35
C GLY A 39 7.53 4.81 11.09
N THR A 40 6.19 4.86 11.25
CA THR A 40 5.27 3.72 11.09
C THR A 40 5.48 2.88 9.82
N GLY A 41 5.80 3.51 8.69
CA GLY A 41 6.07 2.78 7.45
C GLY A 41 7.31 1.87 7.47
N TRP A 42 8.28 2.13 8.36
CA TRP A 42 9.42 1.24 8.60
C TRP A 42 8.98 0.01 9.41
N LEU A 43 8.18 0.23 10.46
CA LEU A 43 7.68 -0.85 11.30
C LEU A 43 6.73 -1.77 10.51
N ALA A 44 5.87 -1.20 9.65
CA ALA A 44 4.97 -1.95 8.76
C ALA A 44 5.72 -2.95 7.87
N GLN A 45 6.85 -2.55 7.28
CA GLN A 45 7.67 -3.46 6.46
C GLN A 45 8.28 -4.60 7.27
N ARG A 46 8.67 -4.33 8.52
CA ARG A 46 9.18 -5.38 9.41
C ARG A 46 8.07 -6.34 9.86
N LEU A 47 6.89 -5.82 10.19
CA LEU A 47 5.74 -6.63 10.53
C LEU A 47 5.33 -7.55 9.37
N LEU A 48 5.32 -7.04 8.13
CA LEU A 48 5.02 -7.88 6.97
C LEU A 48 6.01 -9.04 6.83
N LYS A 49 7.30 -8.76 7.05
CA LYS A 49 8.34 -9.80 7.06
C LYS A 49 8.14 -10.80 8.20
N GLU A 50 7.75 -10.34 9.39
CA GLU A 50 7.48 -11.21 10.53
C GLU A 50 6.34 -12.17 10.23
N LEU A 51 5.20 -11.66 9.75
CA LEU A 51 4.03 -12.45 9.37
C LEU A 51 4.39 -13.51 8.31
N ALA A 52 5.19 -13.12 7.30
CA ALA A 52 5.65 -14.06 6.29
C ALA A 52 6.62 -15.12 6.85
N SER A 53 7.56 -14.72 7.72
CA SER A 53 8.52 -15.64 8.35
C SER A 53 7.85 -16.62 9.30
N ALA A 54 6.72 -16.23 9.91
CA ALA A 54 5.87 -17.09 10.72
C ALA A 54 4.97 -18.04 9.88
N GLY A 55 5.03 -17.98 8.55
CA GLY A 55 4.22 -18.81 7.66
C GLY A 55 2.74 -18.43 7.61
N LEU A 56 2.39 -17.20 8.01
CA LEU A 56 1.01 -16.72 8.07
C LEU A 56 0.50 -16.13 6.75
N GLY A 57 1.37 -15.98 5.76
CA GLY A 57 1.04 -15.58 4.40
C GLY A 57 2.27 -15.10 3.63
N GLU A 58 2.17 -15.07 2.31
CA GLU A 58 3.17 -14.47 1.45
C GLU A 58 3.01 -12.95 1.43
N ALA A 59 4.12 -12.23 1.50
CA ALA A 59 4.15 -10.77 1.53
C ALA A 59 3.93 -10.18 0.14
N LEU A 60 2.77 -9.54 -0.08
CA LEU A 60 2.45 -8.91 -1.37
C LEU A 60 2.84 -7.43 -1.42
N GLY A 61 2.66 -6.70 -0.32
CA GLY A 61 3.01 -5.30 -0.29
C GLY A 61 2.64 -4.58 0.99
N VAL A 62 3.18 -3.37 1.13
CA VAL A 62 2.80 -2.41 2.19
C VAL A 62 2.44 -1.09 1.53
N THR A 63 1.23 -0.61 1.69
CA THR A 63 0.81 0.73 1.26
C THR A 63 0.88 1.72 2.43
N ARG A 64 1.20 2.98 2.12
CA ARG A 64 1.12 4.10 3.06
C ARG A 64 0.01 5.03 2.61
N HIS A 65 -0.80 5.47 3.57
CA HIS A 65 -1.91 6.38 3.36
C HIS A 65 -1.68 7.68 4.13
N GLN A 66 -1.75 8.81 3.43
CA GLN A 66 -1.72 10.12 4.08
C GLN A 66 -3.09 10.39 4.71
N LEU A 67 -3.14 10.63 6.02
CA LEU A 67 -4.35 11.01 6.73
C LEU A 67 -4.47 12.54 6.83
N LEU A 68 -5.50 13.04 7.52
CA LEU A 68 -5.77 14.46 7.67
C LEU A 68 -4.56 15.24 8.20
N VAL A 69 -4.18 16.30 7.52
CA VAL A 69 -3.18 17.26 8.00
C VAL A 69 -3.92 18.41 8.69
N ASP A 70 -4.03 18.36 10.01
CA ASP A 70 -4.71 19.37 10.81
C ASP A 70 -3.94 19.62 12.13
N PRO A 71 -3.76 20.89 12.57
CA PRO A 71 -3.05 21.21 13.81
C PRO A 71 -3.66 20.59 15.09
N ARG A 72 -4.92 20.17 15.04
CA ARG A 72 -5.62 19.52 16.17
C ARG A 72 -5.33 18.02 16.28
N VAL A 73 -4.73 17.43 15.25
CA VAL A 73 -4.34 16.02 15.24
C VAL A 73 -2.84 15.93 15.57
N PRO A 74 -2.45 15.35 16.71
CA PRO A 74 -1.04 15.16 17.02
C PRO A 74 -0.44 14.11 16.08
N TYR A 75 0.78 14.36 15.59
CA TYR A 75 1.56 13.39 14.80
C TYR A 75 3.06 13.70 14.93
N THR A 76 3.90 12.74 14.54
CA THR A 76 5.36 12.88 14.55
C THR A 76 5.85 13.74 13.37
N SER A 77 6.30 13.11 12.29
CA SER A 77 6.69 13.79 11.05
C SER A 77 5.51 13.93 10.09
N HIS A 78 4.64 12.92 10.05
CA HIS A 78 3.50 12.85 9.15
C HIS A 78 2.35 12.11 9.84
N ASN A 79 1.13 12.62 9.73
CA ASN A 79 -0.06 11.85 10.08
C ASN A 79 -0.34 10.82 8.97
N SER A 80 0.12 9.59 9.13
CA SER A 80 -0.04 8.55 8.10
C SER A 80 -0.01 7.15 8.65
N SER A 81 -0.93 6.33 8.17
CA SER A 81 -1.04 4.92 8.50
C SER A 81 -0.51 4.02 7.38
N ALA A 82 -0.39 2.72 7.66
CA ALA A 82 0.08 1.72 6.70
C ALA A 82 -0.82 0.49 6.65
N CYS A 83 -1.02 -0.07 5.45
CA CYS A 83 -1.74 -1.32 5.24
C CYS A 83 -0.81 -2.37 4.63
N LEU A 84 -0.78 -3.56 5.20
CA LEU A 84 -0.03 -4.72 4.73
C LEU A 84 -0.99 -5.66 4.00
N ALA A 85 -0.57 -6.18 2.85
CA ALA A 85 -1.33 -7.17 2.09
C ALA A 85 -0.59 -8.53 2.10
N LEU A 86 -1.32 -9.58 2.48
CA LEU A 86 -0.83 -10.96 2.53
C LEU A 86 -1.63 -11.86 1.60
N ALA A 87 -0.96 -12.73 0.85
CA ALA A 87 -1.56 -13.88 0.18
C ALA A 87 -1.52 -15.11 1.08
N THR A 88 -2.58 -15.92 1.05
CA THR A 88 -2.57 -17.23 1.72
C THR A 88 -3.12 -18.28 0.75
N PRO A 89 -2.59 -19.52 0.75
CA PRO A 89 -3.03 -20.56 -0.18
C PRO A 89 -4.42 -21.13 0.12
N GLY A 90 -5.09 -20.69 1.20
CA GLY A 90 -6.40 -21.16 1.63
C GLY A 90 -7.12 -20.14 2.50
N ALA A 91 -8.06 -20.59 3.34
CA ALA A 91 -8.71 -19.71 4.30
C ALA A 91 -7.69 -19.13 5.29
N PRO A 92 -7.65 -17.80 5.50
CA PRO A 92 -6.66 -17.20 6.37
C PRO A 92 -6.94 -17.51 7.85
N ASN A 93 -5.90 -17.81 8.61
CA ASN A 93 -5.99 -17.90 10.07
C ASN A 93 -5.86 -16.50 10.68
N LEU A 94 -6.98 -15.79 10.77
CA LEU A 94 -7.01 -14.41 11.27
C LEU A 94 -6.59 -14.30 12.74
N ASP A 95 -6.90 -15.31 13.58
CA ASP A 95 -6.46 -15.34 14.99
C ASP A 95 -4.93 -15.35 15.10
N ALA A 96 -4.26 -16.15 14.26
CA ALA A 96 -2.81 -16.24 14.24
C ALA A 96 -2.16 -14.95 13.69
N VAL A 97 -2.74 -14.36 12.64
CA VAL A 97 -2.28 -13.07 12.10
C VAL A 97 -2.40 -11.96 13.14
N GLU A 98 -3.57 -11.82 13.75
CA GLU A 98 -3.82 -10.83 14.81
C GLU A 98 -2.89 -11.04 16.00
N GLY A 99 -2.78 -12.27 16.51
CA GLY A 99 -1.92 -12.59 17.64
C GLY A 99 -0.44 -12.28 17.38
N CYS A 100 0.06 -12.62 16.19
CA CYS A 100 1.43 -12.31 15.77
C CYS A 100 1.65 -10.80 15.65
N ALA A 101 0.76 -10.08 14.94
CA ALA A 101 0.87 -8.65 14.75
C ALA A 101 0.78 -7.87 16.07
N ALA A 102 -0.18 -8.22 16.93
CA ALA A 102 -0.34 -7.61 18.24
C ALA A 102 0.90 -7.84 19.14
N HIS A 103 1.46 -9.04 19.12
CA HIS A 103 2.71 -9.34 19.84
C HIS A 103 3.88 -8.51 19.32
N PHE A 104 4.04 -8.44 18.00
CA PHE A 104 5.09 -7.66 17.35
C PHE A 104 4.99 -6.17 17.69
N LEU A 105 3.78 -5.59 17.63
CA LEU A 105 3.56 -4.18 17.97
C LEU A 105 3.93 -3.88 19.44
N ARG A 106 3.49 -4.71 20.39
CA ARG A 106 3.85 -4.56 21.81
C ARG A 106 5.36 -4.60 22.07
N GLN A 107 6.12 -5.29 21.24
CA GLN A 107 7.58 -5.42 21.41
C GLN A 107 8.39 -4.35 20.68
N HIS A 108 7.85 -3.75 19.63
CA HIS A 108 8.63 -2.95 18.69
C HIS A 108 8.08 -1.56 18.40
N ALA A 109 6.84 -1.27 18.76
CA ALA A 109 6.34 0.10 18.71
C ALA A 109 7.14 0.99 19.67
N ALA A 110 7.26 2.26 19.31
CA ALA A 110 8.05 3.19 20.09
C ALA A 110 7.42 3.42 21.47
N GLU A 111 8.24 3.58 22.51
CA GLU A 111 7.75 3.94 23.84
C GLU A 111 6.95 5.25 23.77
N GLY A 112 5.77 5.24 24.39
CA GLY A 112 4.85 6.37 24.41
C GLY A 112 4.03 6.59 23.13
N SER A 113 4.11 5.69 22.14
CA SER A 113 3.18 5.67 21.00
C SER A 113 1.86 4.96 21.36
N ASP A 114 0.84 5.11 20.51
CA ASP A 114 -0.51 4.55 20.69
C ASP A 114 -0.91 3.55 19.58
N PRO A 115 -0.19 2.41 19.39
CA PRO A 115 -0.35 1.58 18.20
C PRO A 115 -1.76 1.04 18.01
N GLY A 116 -2.32 1.27 16.84
CA GLY A 116 -3.54 0.61 16.38
C GLY A 116 -3.25 -0.60 15.50
N LEU A 117 -4.13 -1.60 15.56
CA LEU A 117 -4.11 -2.78 14.71
C LEU A 117 -5.52 -3.06 14.18
N ALA A 118 -5.65 -3.23 12.87
CA ALA A 118 -6.86 -3.70 12.20
C ALA A 118 -6.53 -4.92 11.33
N VAL A 119 -7.29 -6.01 11.45
CA VAL A 119 -7.10 -7.23 10.65
C VAL A 119 -8.44 -7.64 10.02
N VAL A 120 -8.45 -7.84 8.70
CA VAL A 120 -9.66 -8.22 7.94
C VAL A 120 -9.31 -9.15 6.78
N PRO A 121 -10.16 -10.11 6.40
CA PRO A 121 -10.02 -10.79 5.12
C PRO A 121 -10.19 -9.79 3.95
N THR A 122 -9.56 -10.04 2.82
CA THR A 122 -9.70 -9.15 1.64
C THR A 122 -11.03 -9.36 0.91
N ASP A 123 -11.63 -10.56 1.05
CA ASP A 123 -12.94 -10.94 0.50
C ASP A 123 -14.08 -10.49 1.43
N VAL A 124 -14.16 -9.19 1.66
CA VAL A 124 -15.28 -8.55 2.37
C VAL A 124 -16.47 -8.38 1.42
N ALA A 125 -17.69 -8.45 1.97
CA ALA A 125 -18.88 -8.20 1.17
C ALA A 125 -18.86 -6.76 0.60
N PRO A 126 -19.51 -6.50 -0.56
CA PRO A 126 -19.48 -5.19 -1.19
C PRO A 126 -19.92 -4.02 -0.28
N LEU A 127 -20.94 -4.23 0.56
CA LEU A 127 -21.41 -3.21 1.51
C LEU A 127 -20.39 -2.94 2.62
N ASP A 128 -19.71 -3.98 3.12
CA ASP A 128 -18.64 -3.83 4.12
C ASP A 128 -17.44 -3.10 3.52
N ARG A 129 -17.09 -3.43 2.26
CA ARG A 129 -16.04 -2.72 1.52
C ARG A 129 -16.36 -1.24 1.39
N GLU A 130 -17.58 -0.90 1.03
CA GLU A 130 -18.04 0.49 0.87
C GLU A 130 -17.92 1.23 2.20
N ALA A 131 -18.50 0.69 3.28
CA ALA A 131 -18.45 1.31 4.61
C ALA A 131 -17.00 1.51 5.12
N LEU A 132 -16.13 0.52 4.95
CA LEU A 132 -14.72 0.64 5.31
C LEU A 132 -13.99 1.69 4.45
N SER A 133 -14.29 1.73 3.15
CA SER A 133 -13.71 2.72 2.22
C SER A 133 -14.14 4.15 2.55
N GLU A 134 -15.41 4.34 2.90
CA GLU A 134 -15.96 5.62 3.33
C GLU A 134 -15.32 6.09 4.63
N PHE A 135 -15.19 5.20 5.62
CA PHE A 135 -14.48 5.50 6.87
C PHE A 135 -13.04 5.96 6.60
N GLY A 136 -12.29 5.22 5.79
CA GLY A 136 -10.92 5.59 5.43
C GLY A 136 -10.84 6.96 4.73
N THR A 137 -11.79 7.24 3.83
CA THR A 137 -11.88 8.52 3.12
C THR A 137 -12.24 9.68 4.07
N ALA A 138 -13.11 9.44 5.04
CA ALA A 138 -13.50 10.43 6.05
C ALA A 138 -12.31 10.82 6.94
N VAL A 139 -11.50 9.86 7.40
CA VAL A 139 -10.29 10.13 8.22
C VAL A 139 -9.24 10.98 7.48
N LYS A 140 -9.28 11.04 6.14
CA LYS A 140 -8.43 11.97 5.36
C LYS A 140 -8.91 13.42 5.39
N ARG A 141 -10.17 13.67 5.73
CA ARG A 141 -10.85 14.96 5.57
C ARG A 141 -11.36 15.55 6.87
N GLU A 142 -11.60 14.71 7.87
CA GLU A 142 -12.33 15.06 9.09
C GLU A 142 -11.63 14.47 10.31
N ILE A 143 -11.83 15.11 11.47
CA ILE A 143 -11.39 14.56 12.75
C ILE A 143 -12.45 13.56 13.20
N ILE A 144 -12.08 12.29 13.22
CA ILE A 144 -12.93 11.18 13.61
C ILE A 144 -12.58 10.75 15.03
N ASP A 145 -13.57 10.42 15.85
CA ASP A 145 -13.34 9.91 17.19
C ASP A 145 -13.07 8.39 17.19
N GLN A 146 -12.43 7.95 18.27
CA GLN A 146 -12.07 6.54 18.45
C GLN A 146 -13.31 5.63 18.58
N ALA A 147 -14.41 6.14 19.14
CA ALA A 147 -15.64 5.38 19.36
C ALA A 147 -16.30 4.97 18.03
N THR A 148 -16.22 5.83 17.01
CA THR A 148 -16.70 5.57 15.65
C THR A 148 -15.94 4.38 15.06
N ALA A 149 -14.61 4.37 15.14
CA ALA A 149 -13.80 3.25 14.65
C ALA A 149 -14.15 1.92 15.35
N ARG A 150 -14.28 1.96 16.69
CA ARG A 150 -14.60 0.77 17.51
C ARG A 150 -16.01 0.23 17.27
N THR A 151 -16.96 1.10 16.89
CA THR A 151 -18.31 0.69 16.55
C THR A 151 -18.37 0.08 15.16
N LEU A 152 -17.70 0.70 14.19
CA LEU A 152 -17.74 0.31 12.78
C LEU A 152 -17.00 -1.01 12.52
N ALA A 153 -15.80 -1.18 13.09
CA ALA A 153 -14.95 -2.34 12.82
C ALA A 153 -15.66 -3.72 12.97
N PRO A 154 -16.28 -4.06 14.12
CA PRO A 154 -16.90 -5.37 14.29
C PRO A 154 -18.15 -5.57 13.42
N GLN A 155 -18.85 -4.49 13.03
CA GLN A 155 -20.01 -4.56 12.13
C GLN A 155 -19.62 -5.03 10.73
N HIS A 156 -18.37 -4.78 10.32
CA HIS A 156 -17.83 -5.09 9.00
C HIS A 156 -16.72 -6.16 9.05
N GLY A 157 -16.72 -6.99 10.10
CA GLY A 157 -15.82 -8.14 10.21
C GLY A 157 -14.33 -7.80 10.44
N VAL A 158 -14.03 -6.58 10.88
CA VAL A 158 -12.66 -6.16 11.21
C VAL A 158 -12.36 -6.46 12.67
N ARG A 159 -11.22 -7.12 12.92
CA ARG A 159 -10.63 -7.27 14.25
C ARG A 159 -9.81 -6.02 14.55
N LEU A 160 -10.24 -5.21 15.51
CA LEU A 160 -9.62 -3.93 15.85
C LEU A 160 -9.14 -3.93 17.30
N SER A 161 -7.88 -3.56 17.52
CA SER A 161 -7.28 -3.48 18.85
C SER A 161 -6.25 -2.36 18.97
N GLY A 162 -6.16 -1.76 20.17
CA GLY A 162 -5.09 -0.84 20.54
C GLY A 162 -4.01 -1.55 21.36
N HIS A 163 -2.78 -1.05 21.29
CA HIS A 163 -1.61 -1.62 21.98
C HIS A 163 -0.70 -0.57 22.64
N GLY A 164 -1.25 0.60 22.96
CA GLY A 164 -0.54 1.69 23.65
C GLY A 164 -1.51 2.73 24.22
N GLY A 165 -1.01 3.53 25.16
CA GLY A 165 -1.66 4.67 25.85
C GLY A 165 -3.17 4.85 25.68
N THR A 166 -3.59 5.84 24.90
CA THR A 166 -5.01 6.19 24.63
C THR A 166 -5.68 5.27 23.60
N GLU A 167 -4.87 4.45 22.93
CA GLU A 167 -5.26 3.57 21.83
C GLU A 167 -5.78 4.33 20.59
N ASP A 168 -5.44 5.61 20.39
CA ASP A 168 -5.98 6.43 19.30
C ASP A 168 -5.56 5.94 17.90
N GLY A 169 -4.43 5.23 17.77
CA GLY A 169 -3.98 4.63 16.52
C GLY A 169 -4.98 3.68 15.86
N VAL A 170 -6.01 3.19 16.59
CA VAL A 170 -7.06 2.36 15.98
C VAL A 170 -7.83 3.08 14.86
N ILE A 171 -7.93 4.42 14.92
CA ILE A 171 -8.59 5.23 13.89
C ILE A 171 -7.83 5.07 12.57
N GLY A 172 -6.51 5.32 12.60
CA GLY A 172 -5.69 5.25 11.40
C GLY A 172 -5.42 3.82 10.92
N ALA A 173 -5.37 2.84 11.83
CA ALA A 173 -5.26 1.42 11.47
C ALA A 173 -6.49 0.96 10.67
N LEU A 174 -7.70 1.31 11.11
CA LEU A 174 -8.93 1.03 10.36
C LEU A 174 -8.99 1.82 9.05
N ALA A 175 -8.56 3.09 9.06
CA ALA A 175 -8.48 3.91 7.85
C ALA A 175 -7.52 3.34 6.81
N ALA A 176 -6.37 2.80 7.22
CA ALA A 176 -5.42 2.14 6.32
C ALA A 176 -6.07 0.97 5.56
N VAL A 177 -6.82 0.12 6.28
CA VAL A 177 -7.58 -0.98 5.66
C VAL A 177 -8.62 -0.45 4.68
N GLY A 178 -9.41 0.54 5.10
CA GLY A 178 -10.44 1.16 4.27
C GLY A 178 -9.90 1.78 2.97
N LEU A 179 -8.82 2.56 3.08
CA LEU A 179 -8.18 3.21 1.94
C LEU A 179 -7.50 2.20 0.99
N HIS A 180 -6.93 1.12 1.53
CA HIS A 180 -6.42 0.03 0.72
C HIS A 180 -7.55 -0.70 -0.03
N LEU A 181 -8.67 -0.97 0.63
CA LEU A 181 -9.85 -1.60 0.03
C LEU A 181 -10.52 -0.72 -1.03
N HIS A 182 -10.50 0.61 -0.84
CA HIS A 182 -10.94 1.60 -1.83
C HIS A 182 -10.09 1.52 -3.11
N GLY A 183 -8.80 1.21 -2.96
CA GLY A 183 -7.92 0.89 -4.08
C GLY A 183 -7.42 2.08 -4.88
N SER A 184 -7.72 3.32 -4.49
CA SER A 184 -7.30 4.53 -5.22
C SER A 184 -6.64 5.58 -4.32
N ASP A 185 -5.91 5.12 -3.30
CA ASP A 185 -5.23 5.98 -2.33
C ASP A 185 -3.85 5.44 -1.96
N GLY A 186 -2.88 6.34 -1.84
CA GLY A 186 -1.57 6.04 -1.31
C GLY A 186 -0.64 5.32 -2.28
N PHE A 187 0.52 4.95 -1.74
CA PHE A 187 1.61 4.33 -2.50
C PHE A 187 2.28 3.22 -1.71
N PHE A 188 2.89 2.28 -2.44
CA PHE A 188 3.59 1.14 -1.88
C PHE A 188 4.93 1.57 -1.27
N LEU A 189 5.08 1.39 0.03
CA LEU A 189 6.37 1.48 0.73
C LEU A 189 7.30 0.32 0.37
N TRP A 190 6.71 -0.85 0.10
CA TRP A 190 7.40 -2.08 -0.23
C TRP A 190 6.49 -3.01 -1.03
N MET A 191 7.10 -3.79 -1.91
CA MET A 191 6.54 -4.96 -2.61
C MET A 191 7.71 -5.90 -2.96
N PRO A 192 7.45 -7.15 -3.37
CA PRO A 192 8.50 -8.05 -3.86
C PRO A 192 9.36 -7.38 -4.93
N SER A 193 10.67 -7.69 -4.95
CA SER A 193 11.62 -7.19 -5.96
C SER A 193 11.76 -5.67 -6.13
N ILE A 194 11.14 -4.84 -5.27
CA ILE A 194 11.24 -3.37 -5.36
C ILE A 194 12.68 -2.84 -5.25
N ARG A 195 13.58 -3.64 -4.65
CA ARG A 195 15.02 -3.32 -4.51
C ARG A 195 15.89 -3.94 -5.60
N ASP A 196 15.34 -4.78 -6.46
CA ASP A 196 16.08 -5.46 -7.52
C ASP A 196 16.38 -4.51 -8.68
N LEU A 197 15.47 -3.56 -8.93
CA LEU A 197 15.69 -2.49 -9.89
C LEU A 197 16.68 -1.43 -9.33
N ARG A 198 17.83 -1.28 -9.98
CA ARG A 198 18.87 -0.32 -9.58
C ARG A 198 18.58 1.09 -10.11
N PRO A 199 18.94 2.16 -9.38
CA PRO A 199 18.86 3.53 -9.90
C PRO A 199 19.72 3.70 -11.17
N GLY A 200 19.28 4.56 -12.08
CA GLY A 200 19.97 4.78 -13.36
C GLY A 200 19.02 4.65 -14.53
N TRP A 201 19.41 3.93 -15.57
CA TRP A 201 18.63 3.81 -16.80
C TRP A 201 18.42 2.35 -17.17
N CYS A 202 17.20 1.98 -17.55
CA CYS A 202 16.89 0.65 -18.08
C CYS A 202 15.80 0.73 -19.15
N SER A 203 15.57 -0.35 -19.91
CA SER A 203 14.43 -0.38 -20.82
C SER A 203 13.12 -0.51 -20.06
N TYR A 204 12.04 0.07 -20.61
CA TYR A 204 10.69 -0.04 -20.06
C TYR A 204 10.28 -1.51 -19.86
N GLN A 205 10.63 -2.38 -20.82
CA GLN A 205 10.39 -3.82 -20.71
C GLN A 205 11.10 -4.45 -19.51
N HIS A 206 12.36 -4.09 -19.25
CA HIS A 206 13.09 -4.60 -18.09
C HIS A 206 12.45 -4.12 -16.78
N LEU A 207 12.03 -2.86 -16.72
CA LEU A 207 11.36 -2.27 -15.56
C LEU A 207 10.07 -3.01 -15.19
N ILE A 208 9.16 -3.23 -16.16
CA ILE A 208 7.89 -3.92 -15.91
C ILE A 208 8.03 -5.42 -15.67
N HIS A 209 9.11 -6.05 -16.15
CA HIS A 209 9.41 -7.46 -15.85
C HIS A 209 10.09 -7.65 -14.47
N THR A 210 10.74 -6.63 -13.95
CA THR A 210 11.48 -6.71 -12.68
C THR A 210 10.59 -6.38 -11.48
N LEU A 211 9.72 -5.39 -11.64
CA LEU A 211 8.81 -4.96 -10.57
C LEU A 211 7.46 -5.67 -10.71
N PRO A 212 6.83 -6.09 -9.60
CA PRO A 212 5.49 -6.67 -9.61
C PRO A 212 4.42 -5.57 -9.70
N VAL A 213 4.49 -4.73 -10.73
CA VAL A 213 3.50 -3.68 -11.00
C VAL A 213 2.52 -4.15 -12.06
N ASP A 214 1.26 -3.79 -11.90
CA ASP A 214 0.24 -4.07 -12.91
C ASP A 214 0.38 -3.13 -14.12
N ASP A 215 0.98 -1.96 -13.91
CA ASP A 215 1.24 -0.99 -14.96
C ASP A 215 2.36 -0.02 -14.62
N ALA A 216 2.94 0.59 -15.65
CA ALA A 216 3.87 1.71 -15.52
C ALA A 216 3.57 2.73 -16.63
N ARG A 217 3.02 3.89 -16.26
CA ARG A 217 2.39 4.84 -17.19
C ARG A 217 2.35 6.28 -16.64
N THR A 218 2.06 7.26 -17.50
CA THR A 218 1.71 8.62 -17.04
C THR A 218 0.33 8.63 -16.38
N LEU A 219 -0.02 9.74 -15.71
CA LEU A 219 -1.37 9.94 -15.16
C LEU A 219 -2.46 9.87 -16.24
N ASP A 220 -2.17 10.38 -17.44
CA ASP A 220 -3.08 10.36 -18.60
C ASP A 220 -3.14 8.97 -19.28
N GLY A 221 -2.29 8.03 -18.86
CA GLY A 221 -2.31 6.65 -19.30
C GLY A 221 -1.31 6.28 -20.39
N ASP A 222 -0.42 7.20 -20.77
CA ASP A 222 0.60 6.96 -21.79
C ASP A 222 1.69 6.01 -21.30
N ARG A 223 2.19 5.15 -22.20
CA ARG A 223 3.25 4.18 -21.92
C ARG A 223 4.41 4.33 -22.90
N PRO A 224 5.67 4.16 -22.45
CA PRO A 224 6.80 4.00 -23.35
C PRO A 224 6.66 2.74 -24.22
N ARG A 225 7.36 2.69 -25.35
CA ARG A 225 7.56 1.42 -26.07
C ARG A 225 8.48 0.50 -25.27
N PRO A 226 8.39 -0.83 -25.38
CA PRO A 226 9.20 -1.80 -24.61
C PRO A 226 10.70 -1.48 -24.55
N GLU A 227 11.28 -1.10 -25.69
CA GLU A 227 12.70 -0.77 -25.87
C GLU A 227 13.09 0.64 -25.42
N THR A 228 12.11 1.48 -25.05
CA THR A 228 12.36 2.86 -24.63
C THR A 228 13.07 2.88 -23.29
N THR A 229 14.13 3.66 -23.17
CA THR A 229 14.87 3.83 -21.92
C THR A 229 14.09 4.71 -20.94
N VAL A 230 14.01 4.27 -19.69
CA VAL A 230 13.38 4.96 -18.57
C VAL A 230 14.43 5.22 -17.49
N GLU A 231 14.49 6.45 -16.99
CA GLU A 231 15.26 6.81 -15.80
C GLU A 231 14.58 6.27 -14.53
N VAL A 232 15.30 5.43 -13.81
CA VAL A 232 14.91 4.81 -12.54
C VAL A 232 15.40 5.65 -11.39
N SER A 233 14.46 6.16 -10.60
CA SER A 233 14.73 6.87 -9.35
C SER A 233 15.17 5.90 -8.25
N PRO A 234 16.05 6.31 -7.30
CA PRO A 234 16.31 5.54 -6.08
C PRO A 234 15.08 5.43 -5.17
N TRP A 235 14.05 6.24 -5.41
CA TRP A 235 12.80 6.23 -4.66
C TRP A 235 11.68 5.64 -5.52
N ILE A 236 11.61 4.32 -5.57
CA ILE A 236 10.58 3.57 -6.29
C ILE A 236 9.36 3.42 -5.38
N ARG A 237 8.23 4.06 -5.74
CA ARG A 237 6.97 4.01 -4.97
C ARG A 237 5.78 3.96 -5.93
N PRO A 238 5.39 2.76 -6.40
CA PRO A 238 4.15 2.60 -7.17
C PRO A 238 2.95 3.09 -6.37
N LEU A 239 1.95 3.64 -7.05
CA LEU A 239 0.67 4.02 -6.48
C LEU A 239 -0.27 2.82 -6.40
N LEU A 240 -1.24 2.90 -5.49
CA LEU A 240 -2.43 2.07 -5.52
C LEU A 240 -3.54 2.86 -6.25
N LEU A 241 -3.87 2.47 -7.49
CA LEU A 241 -4.85 3.15 -8.34
C LEU A 241 -5.85 2.17 -8.95
N GLY A 242 -7.13 2.31 -8.63
CA GLY A 242 -8.18 1.38 -9.09
C GLY A 242 -7.95 -0.08 -8.68
N GLY A 243 -7.28 -0.33 -7.55
CA GLY A 243 -6.88 -1.66 -7.08
C GLY A 243 -5.62 -2.20 -7.78
N HIS A 244 -4.91 -1.38 -8.55
CA HIS A 244 -3.69 -1.75 -9.26
C HIS A 244 -2.45 -1.09 -8.65
N ALA A 245 -1.34 -1.83 -8.63
CA ALA A 245 0.00 -1.28 -8.42
C ALA A 245 0.48 -0.58 -9.71
N VAL A 246 0.49 0.74 -9.71
CA VAL A 246 0.84 1.56 -10.89
C VAL A 246 2.08 2.40 -10.62
N LEU A 247 3.16 2.15 -11.35
CA LEU A 247 4.35 2.99 -11.29
C LEU A 247 4.18 4.22 -12.19
N LEU A 248 4.07 5.41 -11.60
CA LEU A 248 3.93 6.63 -12.39
C LEU A 248 5.22 6.98 -13.12
N LEU A 249 5.07 7.32 -14.40
CA LEU A 249 6.11 7.83 -15.26
C LEU A 249 5.78 9.25 -15.73
N GLU A 250 6.81 9.99 -16.10
CA GLU A 250 6.70 11.27 -16.79
C GLU A 250 7.45 11.22 -18.11
N ARG A 251 6.89 11.91 -19.11
CA ARG A 251 7.56 12.19 -20.37
C ARG A 251 8.30 13.51 -20.25
N ILE A 252 9.59 13.49 -20.53
CA ILE A 252 10.42 14.69 -20.64
C ILE A 252 10.57 14.99 -22.12
N GLU A 253 10.11 16.17 -22.52
CA GLU A 253 10.37 16.69 -23.86
C GLU A 253 11.71 17.42 -23.87
N LEU A 254 12.58 17.04 -24.79
CA LEU A 254 13.88 17.64 -25.00
C LEU A 254 13.88 18.28 -26.39
N THR A 255 14.40 19.51 -26.50
CA THR A 255 14.59 20.17 -27.79
C THR A 255 15.58 19.34 -28.62
N ASP A 256 15.19 19.00 -29.85
CA ASP A 256 16.00 18.23 -30.82
C ASP A 256 16.42 16.81 -30.39
N ALA A 257 15.72 16.19 -29.44
CA ALA A 257 15.92 14.79 -29.05
C ALA A 257 14.61 14.01 -28.88
N PRO A 258 14.61 12.68 -29.04
CA PRO A 258 13.45 11.86 -28.70
C PRO A 258 13.04 12.08 -27.24
N PRO A 259 11.74 12.06 -26.92
CA PRO A 259 11.28 12.22 -25.56
C PRO A 259 11.88 11.14 -24.67
N THR A 260 12.43 11.54 -23.53
CA THR A 260 12.91 10.62 -22.51
C THR A 260 11.82 10.36 -21.49
N TRP A 261 11.91 9.23 -20.81
CA TRP A 261 10.96 8.84 -19.78
C TRP A 261 11.69 8.72 -18.46
N ARG A 262 11.03 9.11 -17.38
CA ARG A 262 11.52 8.90 -16.02
C ARG A 262 10.40 8.48 -15.10
N MET A 263 10.74 7.89 -13.95
CA MET A 263 9.78 7.79 -12.85
C MET A 263 9.31 9.17 -12.41
N ALA A 264 8.02 9.28 -12.08
CA ALA A 264 7.46 10.53 -11.61
C ALA A 264 8.18 11.02 -10.32
N PRO A 265 8.39 12.33 -10.18
CA PRO A 265 8.94 12.95 -8.98
C PRO A 265 8.18 12.61 -7.70
N ARG A 266 8.90 12.66 -6.58
CA ARG A 266 8.37 12.31 -5.25
C ARG A 266 7.15 13.14 -4.84
N ASP A 267 7.12 14.41 -5.20
CA ASP A 267 6.02 15.33 -4.89
C ASP A 267 4.76 15.05 -5.73
N VAL A 268 4.89 14.50 -6.93
CA VAL A 268 3.75 14.01 -7.73
C VAL A 268 3.14 12.78 -7.06
N VAL A 269 3.98 11.78 -6.75
CA VAL A 269 3.53 10.54 -6.10
C VAL A 269 2.87 10.81 -4.75
N LYS A 270 3.41 11.73 -3.94
CA LYS A 270 2.88 12.07 -2.61
C LYS A 270 1.52 12.79 -2.61
N LYS A 271 1.01 13.22 -3.76
CA LYS A 271 -0.34 13.81 -3.87
C LYS A 271 -1.45 12.76 -3.89
N HIS A 272 -1.09 11.49 -4.04
CA HIS A 272 -1.97 10.33 -3.98
C HIS A 272 -1.80 9.60 -2.64
#